data_AF-A0A077WTL3-F1
#
_entry.id   AF-A0A077WTL3-F1
#
_cell.length_a   1.000
_cell.length_b   1.000
_cell.length_c   1.000
_cell.angle_alpha   90.00
_cell.angle_beta   90.00
_cell.angle_gamma   90.00
#
_symmetry.space_group_name_H-M   'P 1'
#
loop_
_entity.id
_entity.type
_entity.pdbx_description
1 polymer ?
#
loop_
_entity_poly.entity_id
_entity_poly.type
_entity_poly.pdbx_seq_one_letter_code
_entity_poly.pdbx_strand_id
1 'polypeptide(L)'
;MLACLQENRELYMKYLPNEFVEIGVIEKALSFALSGEVPDSCPSEYWFVNPGCPQIVADTYKRPVAVYSARFNKNRYGEYCDTPLLFLPLKEPKDKLSPIVMQFVGRDHWSTVKLRRPLTIEWPVIHWPLIDACKAMGDSRDLRKHVWRNLKIKKLPYM
;
A
#
# COMPACT_ATOMS: atom_id res chain seq x y z
N MET A 1 0.73 -10.97 7.74
CA MET A 1 1.71 -10.10 7.05
C MET A 1 3.05 -10.79 6.86
N LEU A 2 3.73 -11.31 7.90
CA LEU A 2 5.02 -12.03 7.74
C LEU A 2 4.97 -13.16 6.71
N ALA A 3 3.99 -14.06 6.84
CA ALA A 3 3.81 -15.16 5.89
C ALA A 3 3.60 -14.66 4.44
N CYS A 4 2.87 -13.56 4.26
CA CYS A 4 2.64 -12.94 2.95
C CYS A 4 3.92 -12.32 2.38
N LEU A 5 4.75 -11.71 3.23
CA LEU A 5 6.06 -11.20 2.84
C LEU A 5 6.96 -12.33 2.34
N GLN A 6 6.99 -13.46 3.06
CA GLN A 6 7.79 -14.62 2.71
C GLN A 6 7.30 -15.29 1.42
N GLU A 7 5.99 -15.47 1.27
CA GLU A 7 5.38 -16.06 0.06
C GLU A 7 5.68 -15.25 -1.20
N ASN A 8 5.63 -13.91 -1.11
CA ASN A 8 5.77 -13.02 -2.27
C ASN A 8 7.17 -12.40 -2.40
N ARG A 9 8.14 -12.85 -1.59
CA ARG A 9 9.49 -12.25 -1.47
C ARG A 9 10.18 -12.06 -2.82
N GLU A 10 10.20 -13.11 -3.65
CA GLU A 10 10.84 -13.07 -4.96
C GLU A 10 10.14 -12.09 -5.92
N LEU A 11 8.80 -12.05 -5.88
CA LEU A 11 8.01 -11.13 -6.70
C LEU A 11 8.26 -9.67 -6.30
N TYR A 12 8.28 -9.39 -5.00
CA TYR A 12 8.59 -8.05 -4.49
C TYR A 12 9.99 -7.60 -4.90
N MET A 13 11.01 -8.43 -4.70
CA MET A 13 12.38 -8.10 -5.08
C MET A 13 12.54 -7.92 -6.59
N LYS A 14 11.77 -8.65 -7.40
CA LYS A 14 11.86 -8.59 -8.86
C LYS A 14 11.14 -7.39 -9.46
N TYR A 15 9.95 -7.06 -8.96
CA TYR A 15 9.06 -6.08 -9.59
C TYR A 15 8.89 -4.79 -8.80
N LEU A 16 9.19 -4.81 -7.50
CA LEU A 16 9.11 -3.68 -6.59
C LEU A 16 10.45 -3.46 -5.86
N PRO A 17 11.60 -3.48 -6.56
CA PRO A 17 12.91 -3.49 -5.91
C PRO A 17 13.17 -2.23 -5.08
N ASN A 18 12.59 -1.09 -5.47
CA ASN A 18 12.77 0.19 -4.78
C ASN A 18 11.94 0.26 -3.49
N GLU A 19 10.77 -0.39 -3.46
CA GLU A 19 9.90 -0.43 -2.30
C GLU A 19 10.36 -1.48 -1.28
N PHE A 20 11.18 -2.45 -1.72
CA PHE A 20 11.65 -3.56 -0.89
C PHE A 20 13.18 -3.63 -0.77
N VAL A 21 13.89 -2.50 -0.99
CA VAL A 21 15.36 -2.40 -0.81
C VAL A 21 15.79 -2.96 0.55
N GLU A 22 15.02 -2.67 1.60
CA GLU A 22 15.28 -3.10 2.97
C GLU A 22 14.31 -4.19 3.42
N ILE A 23 14.02 -5.18 2.57
CA ILE A 23 13.09 -6.27 2.89
C ILE A 23 13.43 -6.98 4.22
N GLY A 24 14.72 -7.10 4.55
CA GLY A 24 15.19 -7.67 5.81
C GLY A 24 14.78 -6.85 7.04
N VAL A 25 14.71 -5.51 6.93
CA VAL A 25 14.23 -4.63 8.01
C VAL A 25 12.74 -4.87 8.25
N ILE A 26 11.95 -4.98 7.17
CA ILE A 26 10.51 -5.26 7.26
C ILE A 26 10.26 -6.64 7.88
N GLU A 27 11.03 -7.66 7.45
CA GLU A 27 10.93 -9.02 8.00
C GLU A 27 11.31 -9.06 9.48
N LYS A 28 12.36 -8.33 9.89
CA LYS A 28 12.77 -8.20 11.29
C LYS A 28 11.65 -7.59 12.14
N ALA A 29 11.06 -6.49 11.68
CA ALA A 29 9.94 -5.83 12.36
C ALA A 29 8.70 -6.73 12.50
N LEU A 30 8.34 -7.44 11.42
CA LEU A 30 7.22 -8.38 11.44
C LEU A 30 7.48 -9.59 12.34
N SER A 31 8.72 -10.06 12.42
CA SER A 31 9.11 -11.18 13.29
C SER A 31 9.09 -10.76 14.76
N PHE A 32 9.56 -9.55 15.07
CA PHE A 32 9.49 -8.96 16.41
C PHE A 32 8.04 -8.86 16.88
N ALA A 33 7.12 -8.38 16.04
CA ALA A 33 5.70 -8.30 16.40
C ALA A 33 5.06 -9.66 16.74
N LEU A 34 5.65 -10.77 16.28
CA LEU A 34 5.16 -12.13 16.55
C LEU A 34 5.90 -12.82 17.69
N SER A 35 7.03 -12.29 18.19
CA SER A 35 7.80 -12.91 19.27
C SER A 35 7.03 -12.96 20.60
N GLY A 36 5.96 -12.17 20.72
CA GLY A 36 5.19 -12.03 21.96
C GLY A 36 5.90 -11.17 23.00
N GLU A 37 7.06 -10.60 22.67
CA GLU A 37 7.66 -9.53 23.46
C GLU A 37 6.72 -8.32 23.37
N VAL A 38 6.08 -7.98 24.49
CA VAL A 38 5.25 -6.78 24.61
C VAL A 38 6.04 -5.76 25.41
N PRO A 39 6.99 -5.03 24.79
CA PRO A 39 7.55 -3.87 25.43
C PRO A 39 6.45 -2.82 25.62
N ASP A 40 6.60 -1.97 26.64
CA ASP A 40 5.68 -0.83 26.88
C ASP A 40 5.53 0.09 25.65
N SER A 41 6.53 0.06 24.76
CA SER A 41 6.50 0.70 23.44
C SER A 41 7.33 -0.08 22.42
N CYS A 42 6.86 -0.17 21.18
CA CYS A 42 7.62 -0.76 20.07
C CYS A 42 8.89 0.09 19.78
N PRO A 43 10.11 -0.48 19.84
CA PRO A 43 11.35 0.24 19.50
C PRO A 43 11.34 0.77 18.07
N SER A 44 11.99 1.92 17.85
CA SER A 44 11.95 2.62 16.56
C SER A 44 12.58 1.82 15.41
N GLU A 45 13.53 0.92 15.69
CA GLU A 45 14.11 0.07 14.63
C GLU A 45 13.11 -0.96 14.05
N TYR A 46 11.96 -1.15 14.70
CA TYR A 46 10.89 -2.02 14.23
C TYR A 46 9.69 -1.25 13.68
N TRP A 47 9.79 0.09 13.55
CA TRP A 47 8.73 0.90 12.97
C TRP A 47 8.63 0.69 11.45
N PHE A 48 7.39 0.67 10.95
CA PHE A 48 7.14 0.67 9.52
C PHE A 48 7.29 2.09 8.98
N VAL A 49 8.43 2.37 8.35
CA VAL A 49 8.71 3.67 7.69
C VAL A 49 8.74 3.56 6.16
N ASN A 50 8.61 2.35 5.62
CA ASN A 50 8.89 2.05 4.22
C ASN A 50 7.60 2.01 3.36
N PRO A 51 7.61 2.58 2.13
CA PRO A 51 6.50 2.47 1.17
C PRO A 51 6.12 1.02 0.77
N GLY A 52 6.99 0.02 0.98
CA GLY A 52 6.65 -1.40 0.81
C GLY A 52 5.62 -1.93 1.82
N CYS A 53 5.46 -1.28 2.97
CA CYS A 53 4.52 -1.70 4.02
C CYS A 53 3.05 -1.68 3.54
N PRO A 54 2.54 -0.59 2.90
CA PRO A 54 1.23 -0.59 2.25
C PRO A 54 0.96 -1.74 1.28
N GLN A 55 1.97 -2.17 0.50
CA GLN A 55 1.79 -3.27 -0.45
C GLN A 55 1.59 -4.61 0.28
N ILE A 56 2.40 -4.90 1.31
CA ILE A 56 2.25 -6.11 2.12
C ILE A 56 0.86 -6.15 2.79
N VAL A 57 0.37 -5.00 3.25
CA VAL A 57 -0.99 -4.88 3.80
C VAL A 57 -2.02 -5.23 2.73
N ALA A 58 -1.90 -4.67 1.52
CA ALA A 58 -2.83 -4.92 0.43
C ALA A 58 -2.91 -6.42 0.10
N ASP A 59 -1.75 -7.06 -0.06
CA ASP A 59 -1.64 -8.50 -0.37
C ASP A 59 -2.14 -9.39 0.77
N THR A 60 -1.78 -9.07 2.01
CA THR A 60 -2.19 -9.86 3.20
C THR A 60 -3.70 -9.90 3.33
N TYR A 61 -4.37 -8.75 3.18
CA TYR A 61 -5.81 -8.64 3.36
C TYR A 61 -6.59 -8.81 2.04
N LYS A 62 -5.89 -9.03 0.92
CA LYS A 62 -6.48 -9.11 -0.43
C LYS A 62 -7.44 -7.95 -0.69
N ARG A 63 -6.99 -6.75 -0.31
CA ARG A 63 -7.84 -5.56 -0.29
C ARG A 63 -6.98 -4.36 -0.69
N PRO A 64 -7.45 -3.48 -1.59
CA PRO A 64 -6.70 -2.28 -1.96
C PRO A 64 -6.39 -1.41 -0.75
N VAL A 65 -5.28 -0.69 -0.79
CA VAL A 65 -4.86 0.25 0.24
C VAL A 65 -4.62 1.62 -0.40
N ALA A 66 -5.40 2.62 -0.01
CA ALA A 66 -5.19 4.00 -0.43
C ALA A 66 -4.39 4.74 0.65
N VAL A 67 -3.22 5.26 0.27
CA VAL A 67 -2.34 6.01 1.16
C VAL A 67 -2.40 7.49 0.82
N TYR A 68 -2.71 8.30 1.83
CA TYR A 68 -2.68 9.75 1.75
C TYR A 68 -1.60 10.28 2.68
N SER A 69 -0.88 11.31 2.25
CA SER A 69 0.00 12.05 3.15
C SER A 69 -0.81 12.97 4.06
N ALA A 70 -0.39 13.11 5.32
CA ALA A 70 -1.05 14.01 6.26
C ALA A 70 -0.91 15.48 5.83
N ARG A 71 -1.86 16.31 6.27
CA ARG A 71 -1.99 17.73 5.89
C ARG A 71 -0.73 18.59 6.08
N PHE A 72 0.25 18.13 6.85
CA PHE A 72 1.54 18.82 7.05
C PHE A 72 2.43 18.82 5.80
N ASN A 73 2.19 17.88 4.89
CA ASN A 73 2.90 17.80 3.62
C ASN A 73 2.02 18.42 2.54
N LYS A 74 1.46 19.62 2.77
CA LYS A 74 0.84 20.39 1.67
C LYS A 74 1.75 21.55 1.30
N ASN A 75 1.98 21.74 0.01
CA ASN A 75 2.72 22.89 -0.47
C ASN A 75 1.91 24.18 -0.20
N ARG A 76 2.52 25.34 -0.46
CA ARG A 76 1.87 26.66 -0.28
C ARG A 76 0.57 26.86 -1.08
N TYR A 77 0.25 25.96 -2.02
CA TYR A 77 -0.96 25.97 -2.84
C TYR A 77 -2.04 25.00 -2.33
N GLY A 78 -1.82 24.34 -1.20
CA GLY A 78 -2.77 23.40 -0.60
C GLY A 78 -2.80 22.02 -1.26
N GLU A 79 -1.86 21.74 -2.15
CA GLU A 79 -1.64 20.46 -2.82
C GLU A 79 -0.79 19.56 -1.94
N TYR A 80 -1.03 18.25 -1.93
CA TYR A 80 -0.15 17.32 -1.22
C TYR A 80 1.23 17.31 -1.87
N CYS A 81 2.28 17.52 -1.08
CA CYS A 81 3.69 17.39 -1.46
C CYS A 81 3.98 15.96 -1.93
N ASP A 82 3.33 14.97 -1.32
CA ASP A 82 3.40 13.58 -1.76
C ASP A 82 2.11 13.22 -2.50
N THR A 83 2.25 12.64 -3.69
CA THR A 83 1.11 12.16 -4.46
C THR A 83 0.44 11.02 -3.70
N PRO A 84 -0.87 11.08 -3.40
CA PRO A 84 -1.58 9.93 -2.84
C PRO A 84 -1.54 8.75 -3.80
N LEU A 85 -1.37 7.55 -3.25
CA LEU A 85 -1.20 6.32 -4.04
C LEU A 85 -2.21 5.25 -3.65
N LEU A 86 -2.60 4.45 -4.64
CA LEU A 86 -3.42 3.26 -4.46
C LEU A 86 -2.57 2.02 -4.71
N PHE A 87 -2.40 1.23 -3.66
CA PHE A 87 -1.78 -0.08 -3.69
C PHE A 87 -2.86 -1.13 -3.90
N LEU A 88 -2.61 -2.05 -4.83
CA LEU A 88 -3.52 -3.11 -5.20
C LEU A 88 -2.89 -4.45 -4.82
N PRO A 89 -3.68 -5.41 -4.32
CA PRO A 89 -3.15 -6.74 -4.12
C PRO A 89 -2.73 -7.36 -5.46
N LEU A 90 -1.60 -8.05 -5.45
CA LEU A 90 -1.03 -8.83 -6.54
C LEU A 90 -1.99 -9.95 -6.99
N LYS A 91 -2.74 -10.51 -6.05
CA LYS A 91 -3.79 -11.49 -6.32
C LYS A 91 -5.16 -10.81 -6.26
N GLU A 92 -5.99 -11.07 -7.26
CA GLU A 92 -7.35 -10.52 -7.31
C GLU A 92 -8.14 -10.87 -6.04
N PRO A 93 -8.93 -9.93 -5.48
CA PRO A 93 -9.83 -10.24 -4.39
C PRO A 93 -10.97 -11.11 -4.90
N LYS A 94 -11.48 -11.99 -4.02
CA LYS A 94 -12.72 -12.72 -4.31
C LYS A 94 -13.95 -11.82 -4.25
N ASP A 95 -13.88 -10.76 -3.44
CA ASP A 95 -14.99 -9.88 -3.12
C ASP A 95 -14.74 -8.43 -3.55
N LYS A 96 -15.82 -7.69 -3.83
CA LYS A 96 -15.77 -6.26 -4.12
C LYS A 96 -15.54 -5.46 -2.84
N LEU A 97 -14.28 -5.31 -2.44
CA LEU A 97 -13.92 -4.57 -1.22
C LEU A 97 -13.51 -3.13 -1.53
N SER A 98 -14.04 -2.17 -0.77
CA SER A 98 -13.57 -0.78 -0.80
C SER A 98 -12.14 -0.70 -0.25
N PRO A 99 -11.26 0.17 -0.75
CA PRO A 99 -9.92 0.32 -0.20
C PRO A 99 -9.85 0.57 1.32
N ILE A 100 -8.83 0.02 1.98
CA ILE A 100 -8.39 0.48 3.31
C ILE A 100 -7.79 1.86 3.12
N VAL A 101 -8.22 2.84 3.90
CA VAL A 101 -7.69 4.20 3.83
C VAL A 101 -6.68 4.40 4.95
N MET A 102 -5.45 4.68 4.57
CA MET A 102 -4.34 4.96 5.47
C MET A 102 -3.83 6.37 5.25
N GLN A 103 -3.41 6.99 6.33
CA GLN A 103 -2.72 8.27 6.32
C GLN A 103 -1.32 8.08 6.89
N PHE A 104 -0.33 8.55 6.14
CA PHE A 104 1.04 8.66 6.60
C PHE A 104 1.24 10.04 7.23
N VAL A 105 1.55 10.08 8.53
CA VAL A 105 1.64 11.31 9.33
C VAL A 105 3.09 11.51 9.74
N GLY A 106 3.71 12.61 9.30
CA GLY A 106 5.10 12.89 9.62
C GLY A 106 6.05 11.96 8.87
N ARG A 107 6.89 11.20 9.59
CA ARG A 107 7.94 10.35 9.00
C ARG A 107 7.78 8.85 9.29
N ASP A 108 6.96 8.48 10.26
CA ASP A 108 6.92 7.11 10.80
C ASP A 108 5.55 6.71 11.36
N HIS A 109 4.61 7.65 11.45
CA HIS A 109 3.31 7.38 12.01
C HIS A 109 2.28 7.05 10.93
N TRP A 110 1.49 6.02 11.20
CA TRP A 110 0.40 5.60 10.33
C TRP A 110 -0.91 5.66 11.08
N SER A 111 -1.93 6.21 10.42
CA SER A 111 -3.29 6.26 10.96
C SER A 111 -4.26 5.62 9.96
N THR A 112 -5.20 4.83 10.44
CA THR A 112 -6.31 4.35 9.61
C THR A 112 -7.44 5.37 9.64
N VAL A 113 -8.10 5.56 8.48
CA VAL A 113 -9.20 6.51 8.35
C VAL A 113 -10.49 5.75 8.07
N LYS A 114 -11.49 5.94 8.94
CA LYS A 114 -12.84 5.42 8.72
C LYS A 114 -13.66 6.42 7.90
N LEU A 115 -14.12 5.99 6.74
CA LEU A 115 -15.04 6.76 5.92
C LEU A 115 -16.43 6.76 6.56
N ARG A 116 -16.94 7.95 6.91
CA ARG A 116 -18.22 8.10 7.63
C ARG A 116 -19.47 7.97 6.73
N ARG A 117 -19.34 8.14 5.42
CA ARG A 117 -20.45 8.08 4.45
C ARG A 117 -20.01 7.40 3.16
N PRO A 118 -20.93 6.75 2.41
CA PRO A 118 -20.67 6.30 1.05
C PRO A 118 -20.64 7.53 0.14
N LEU A 119 -19.55 8.30 0.23
CA LEU A 119 -19.24 9.30 -0.78
C LEU A 119 -18.79 8.55 -2.04
N THR A 120 -19.17 9.04 -3.21
CA THR A 120 -18.55 8.62 -4.47
C THR A 120 -17.10 9.10 -4.44
N ILE A 121 -16.22 8.29 -3.85
CA ILE A 121 -14.81 8.59 -3.72
C ILE A 121 -14.12 8.25 -5.03
N GLU A 122 -13.39 9.23 -5.54
CA GLU A 122 -12.38 8.97 -6.55
C GLU A 122 -11.07 8.59 -5.85
N TRP A 123 -10.62 7.37 -6.10
CA TRP A 123 -9.43 6.79 -5.49
C TRP A 123 -8.15 7.32 -6.15
N PRO A 124 -7.02 7.36 -5.44
CA PRO A 124 -5.76 7.82 -5.99
C PRO A 124 -5.28 7.00 -7.20
N VAL A 125 -4.22 7.49 -7.86
CA VAL A 125 -3.59 6.75 -8.96
C VAL A 125 -2.95 5.47 -8.45
N ILE A 126 -2.94 4.42 -9.27
CA ILE A 126 -2.29 3.15 -8.93
C ILE A 126 -0.78 3.37 -8.83
N HIS A 127 -0.15 2.80 -7.80
CA HIS A 127 1.29 2.78 -7.67
C HIS A 127 1.93 2.04 -8.86
N TRP A 128 2.67 2.78 -9.70
CA TRP A 128 3.03 2.32 -11.05
C TRP A 128 3.81 1.00 -11.12
N PRO A 129 4.81 0.75 -10.24
CA PRO A 129 5.52 -0.54 -10.20
C PRO A 129 4.61 -1.78 -10.06
N LEU A 130 3.41 -1.63 -9.48
CA LEU A 130 2.44 -2.73 -9.38
C LEU A 130 1.83 -3.12 -10.72
N ILE A 131 1.73 -2.19 -11.66
CA ILE A 131 1.15 -2.46 -12.98
C ILE A 131 2.00 -3.48 -13.71
N ASP A 132 3.32 -3.34 -13.64
CA ASP A 132 4.25 -4.25 -14.30
C ASP A 132 4.34 -5.61 -13.59
N ALA A 133 4.28 -5.61 -12.25
CA ALA A 133 4.16 -6.84 -11.47
C ALA A 133 2.91 -7.65 -11.88
N CYS A 134 1.75 -7.00 -11.99
CA CYS A 134 0.49 -7.66 -12.36
C CYS A 134 0.54 -8.24 -13.78
N LYS A 135 1.04 -7.47 -14.75
CA LYS A 135 1.22 -7.96 -16.14
C LYS A 135 2.12 -9.19 -16.19
N ALA A 136 3.23 -9.18 -15.44
CA ALA A 136 4.19 -10.27 -15.44
C ALA A 136 3.67 -11.55 -14.78
N MET A 137 2.70 -11.45 -13.87
CA MET A 137 1.98 -12.58 -13.29
C MET A 137 0.88 -13.16 -14.21
N GLY A 138 0.82 -12.70 -15.46
CA GLY A 138 -0.13 -13.18 -16.47
C GLY A 138 -1.47 -12.45 -16.47
N ASP A 139 -1.65 -11.43 -15.63
CA ASP A 139 -2.82 -10.56 -15.70
C ASP A 139 -2.54 -9.37 -16.63
N SER A 140 -2.63 -9.63 -17.93
CA SER A 140 -2.45 -8.62 -18.98
C SER A 140 -3.64 -7.67 -19.11
N ARG A 141 -4.73 -7.90 -18.36
CA ARG A 141 -5.94 -7.09 -18.42
C ARG A 141 -5.67 -5.74 -17.77
N ASP A 142 -6.28 -4.68 -18.31
CA ASP A 142 -6.23 -3.36 -17.68
C ASP A 142 -6.84 -3.44 -16.27
N LEU A 143 -5.98 -3.31 -15.25
CA LEU A 143 -6.33 -3.38 -13.83
C LEU A 143 -7.52 -2.48 -13.49
N ARG A 144 -7.63 -1.30 -14.11
CA ARG A 144 -8.73 -0.36 -13.85
C ARG A 144 -10.01 -0.80 -14.55
N LYS A 145 -9.94 -1.34 -15.77
CA LYS A 145 -11.12 -1.65 -16.58
C LYS A 145 -11.71 -3.03 -16.29
N HIS A 146 -10.90 -3.99 -15.86
CA HIS A 146 -11.32 -5.37 -15.73
C HIS A 146 -11.34 -5.83 -14.27
N VAL A 147 -10.26 -5.60 -13.53
CA VAL A 147 -10.08 -6.12 -12.17
C VAL A 147 -10.76 -5.21 -11.13
N TRP A 148 -10.47 -3.91 -11.20
CA TRP A 148 -10.90 -2.90 -10.23
C TRP A 148 -11.92 -1.91 -10.81
N ARG A 149 -12.71 -2.35 -11.78
CA ARG A 149 -13.71 -1.53 -12.48
C ARG A 149 -14.78 -0.89 -11.59
N ASN A 150 -14.98 -1.45 -10.40
CA ASN A 150 -15.88 -0.93 -9.38
C ASN A 150 -15.27 0.24 -8.58
N LEU A 151 -13.96 0.48 -8.71
CA LEU A 151 -13.26 1.59 -8.10
C LEU A 151 -13.15 2.73 -9.11
N LYS A 152 -13.66 3.91 -8.76
CA LYS A 152 -13.43 5.13 -9.55
C LYS A 152 -11.99 5.60 -9.31
N ILE A 153 -11.02 5.06 -10.05
CA ILE A 153 -9.58 5.34 -9.87
C ILE A 153 -9.17 6.55 -10.71
N LYS A 154 -8.42 7.49 -10.13
CA LYS A 154 -7.83 8.63 -10.86
C LYS A 154 -6.98 8.15 -12.03
N LYS A 155 -7.09 8.86 -13.15
CA LYS A 155 -6.19 8.67 -14.28
C LYS A 155 -4.90 9.47 -14.01
N LEU A 156 -3.76 8.91 -14.39
CA LEU A 156 -2.55 9.71 -14.53
C LEU A 156 -2.83 10.77 -15.62
N PRO A 157 -2.53 12.06 -15.37
CA PRO A 157 -2.55 13.05 -16.43
C PRO A 157 -1.43 12.68 -17.41
N TYR A 158 -1.82 12.18 -18.59
CA TYR A 158 -1.00 11.95 -19.79
C TYR A 158 0.47 11.53 -19.56
N MET A 159 0.76 10.24 -19.76
CA MET A 159 2.04 9.80 -20.35
C MET A 159 1.84 9.73 -21.86
#